data_AF-A0A1U7MRW7-F1
#
_entry.id   AF-A0A1U7MRW7-F1
#
_cell.length_a   1.000
_cell.length_b   1.000
_cell.length_c   1.000
_cell.angle_alpha   90.00
_cell.angle_beta   90.00
_cell.angle_gamma   90.00
#
_symmetry.space_group_name_H-M   'P 1'
#
loop_
_entity.id
_entity.type
_entity.pdbx_description
1 polymer ?
#
loop_
_entity_poly.entity_id
_entity_poly.type
_entity_poly.pdbx_seq_one_letter_code
_entity_poly.pdbx_strand_id
1 'polypeptide(L)'
;MREIRRLKARMESERLPRGADPRAHLKLGRGGLSDVEWVVQLLQLQHAHEHDGLRTTSTVEALDAAVGAGLLDQEDQVVLARAWETASQLRDAGVMWRGRPVDSVPSALRDAEGMSRVMGRPPGHGSELAEEWRRTARHARQVVDRLFYGDAPPAHGGRGPATTHRDRGLPGRAAGFSRAADGPPPSAARFPRPTRGPRSGGRDTGRGRS
;
A
#
# COMPACT_ATOMS: atom_id res chain seq x y z
N MET A 1 16.27 -4.42 14.96
CA MET A 1 16.72 -3.28 14.12
C MET A 1 17.78 -3.63 13.06
N ARG A 2 18.99 -4.09 13.42
CA ARG A 2 20.07 -4.35 12.41
C ARG A 2 19.67 -5.38 11.34
N GLU A 3 18.93 -6.41 11.73
CA GLU A 3 18.46 -7.46 10.82
C GLU A 3 17.39 -6.97 9.83
N ILE A 4 16.44 -6.16 10.29
CA ILE A 4 15.42 -5.50 9.44
C ILE A 4 16.11 -4.55 8.43
N ARG A 5 17.09 -3.75 8.87
CA ARG A 5 17.88 -2.88 7.98
C ARG A 5 18.63 -3.70 6.91
N ARG A 6 19.20 -4.85 7.28
CA ARG A 6 19.86 -5.77 6.33
C ARG A 6 18.88 -6.37 5.32
N LEU A 7 17.71 -6.82 5.78
CA LEU A 7 16.65 -7.36 4.90
C LEU A 7 16.16 -6.30 3.91
N LYS A 8 15.96 -5.06 4.38
CA LYS A 8 15.59 -3.94 3.51
C LYS A 8 16.67 -3.62 2.48
N ALA A 9 17.93 -3.48 2.90
CA ALA A 9 19.04 -3.19 1.98
C ALA A 9 19.19 -4.27 0.90
N ARG A 10 19.03 -5.54 1.29
CA ARG A 10 19.03 -6.66 0.34
C ARG A 10 17.85 -6.56 -0.64
N MET A 11 16.64 -6.31 -0.13
CA MET A 11 15.42 -6.13 -0.92
C MET A 11 15.57 -5.02 -1.96
N GLU A 12 16.13 -3.87 -1.57
CA GLU A 12 16.41 -2.74 -2.47
C GLU A 12 17.40 -3.12 -3.59
N SER A 13 18.42 -3.93 -3.28
CA SER A 13 19.45 -4.32 -4.26
C SER A 13 19.03 -5.43 -5.23
N GLU A 14 18.11 -6.31 -4.83
CA GLU A 14 17.80 -7.54 -5.58
C GLU A 14 16.53 -7.45 -6.43
N ARG A 15 15.61 -6.52 -6.13
CA ARG A 15 14.26 -6.56 -6.72
C ARG A 15 14.04 -5.63 -7.89
N LEU A 16 14.84 -4.57 -8.04
CA LEU A 16 14.66 -3.66 -9.17
C LEU A 16 15.06 -4.38 -10.48
N PRO A 17 14.17 -4.46 -11.50
CA PRO A 17 14.49 -5.11 -12.75
C PRO A 17 15.71 -4.47 -13.43
N ARG A 18 16.55 -5.28 -14.09
CA ARG A 18 17.71 -4.78 -14.83
C ARG A 18 17.27 -3.75 -15.87
N GLY A 19 17.90 -2.57 -15.85
CA GLY A 19 17.60 -1.47 -16.77
C GLY A 19 16.40 -0.61 -16.38
N ALA A 20 15.69 -0.91 -15.28
CA ALA A 20 14.67 -0.01 -14.77
C ALA A 20 15.29 1.21 -14.09
N ASP A 21 14.68 2.39 -14.27
CA ASP A 21 15.09 3.61 -13.58
C ASP A 21 14.53 3.61 -12.14
N PRO A 22 15.39 3.57 -11.09
CA PRO A 22 14.94 3.60 -9.70
C PRO A 22 14.16 4.86 -9.34
N ARG A 23 14.32 5.97 -10.08
CA ARG A 23 13.63 7.24 -9.84
C ARG A 23 12.23 7.28 -10.42
N ALA A 24 11.94 6.41 -11.39
CA ALA A 24 10.62 6.33 -12.03
C ALA A 24 9.80 5.12 -11.56
N HIS A 25 10.43 4.12 -10.95
CA HIS A 25 9.76 2.88 -10.55
C HIS A 25 8.85 3.08 -9.32
N LEU A 26 7.55 2.82 -9.48
CA LEU A 26 6.49 3.17 -8.53
C LEU A 26 6.51 2.30 -7.28
N LYS A 27 6.74 0.99 -7.44
CA LYS A 27 6.76 0.03 -6.32
C LYS A 27 8.14 -0.13 -5.67
N LEU A 28 9.15 -0.44 -6.49
CA LEU A 28 10.48 -0.84 -6.07
C LEU A 28 11.53 0.28 -6.16
N GLY A 29 11.13 1.45 -6.66
CA GLY A 29 11.99 2.63 -6.68
C GLY A 29 12.14 3.26 -5.29
N ARG A 30 13.08 4.20 -5.17
CA ARG A 30 13.34 4.90 -3.90
C ARG A 30 12.16 5.79 -3.54
N GLY A 31 11.64 5.65 -2.32
CA GLY A 31 10.42 6.33 -1.87
C GLY A 31 9.15 5.80 -2.53
N GLY A 32 9.23 4.63 -3.19
CA GLY A 32 8.09 3.93 -3.78
C GLY A 32 7.22 3.21 -2.76
N LEU A 33 6.19 2.51 -3.24
CA LEU A 33 5.23 1.78 -2.38
C LEU A 33 5.91 0.87 -1.36
N SER A 34 6.92 0.11 -1.78
CA SER A 34 7.60 -0.81 -0.87
C SER A 34 8.36 -0.10 0.24
N ASP A 35 8.91 1.09 0.00
CA ASP A 35 9.56 1.86 1.07
C ASP A 35 8.55 2.28 2.16
N VAL A 36 7.33 2.67 1.77
CA VAL A 36 6.25 3.01 2.70
C VAL A 36 5.74 1.77 3.45
N GLU A 37 5.54 0.65 2.74
CA GLU A 37 5.15 -0.64 3.35
C GLU A 37 6.14 -1.05 4.45
N TRP A 38 7.44 -0.88 4.19
CA TRP A 38 8.48 -1.21 5.15
C TRP A 38 8.41 -0.33 6.41
N VAL A 39 8.13 0.98 6.28
CA VAL A 39 7.94 1.86 7.44
C VAL A 39 6.78 1.34 8.31
N VAL A 40 5.63 1.09 7.69
CA VAL A 40 4.45 0.58 8.41
C VAL A 40 4.73 -0.76 9.08
N GLN A 41 5.29 -1.71 8.35
CA GLN A 41 5.60 -3.04 8.90
C GLN A 41 6.62 -2.96 10.03
N LEU A 42 7.60 -2.06 9.94
CA LEU A 42 8.58 -1.82 10.99
C LEU A 42 7.92 -1.26 12.26
N LEU A 43 6.99 -0.32 12.13
CA LEU A 43 6.23 0.24 13.25
C LEU A 43 5.32 -0.84 13.87
N GLN A 44 4.63 -1.62 13.05
CA GLN A 44 3.78 -2.72 13.52
C GLN A 44 4.56 -3.77 14.31
N LEU A 45 5.71 -4.22 13.78
CA LEU A 45 6.56 -5.20 14.46
C LEU A 45 7.11 -4.70 15.80
N GLN A 46 7.29 -3.39 15.96
CA GLN A 46 7.82 -2.80 17.19
C GLN A 46 6.76 -2.45 18.22
N HIS A 47 5.53 -2.11 17.78
CA HIS A 47 4.58 -1.39 18.62
C HIS A 47 3.15 -1.95 18.58
N ALA A 48 2.81 -2.85 17.66
CA ALA A 48 1.43 -3.35 17.56
C ALA A 48 1.00 -4.22 18.75
N HIS A 49 1.92 -4.67 19.60
CA HIS A 49 1.58 -5.35 20.86
C HIS A 49 1.01 -4.37 21.90
N GLU A 50 1.39 -3.09 21.85
CA GLU A 50 0.93 -2.03 22.76
C GLU A 50 -0.17 -1.15 22.14
N HIS A 51 -0.18 -0.98 20.81
CA HIS A 51 -1.12 -0.11 20.10
C HIS A 51 -2.00 -0.91 19.13
N ASP A 52 -3.22 -1.24 19.58
CA ASP A 52 -4.17 -2.05 18.80
C ASP A 52 -4.49 -1.48 17.41
N GLY A 53 -4.49 -0.15 17.26
CA GLY A 53 -4.71 0.53 15.97
C GLY A 53 -3.68 0.19 14.89
N LEU A 54 -2.49 -0.28 15.27
CA LEU A 54 -1.48 -0.75 14.32
C LEU A 54 -1.79 -2.15 13.78
N ARG A 55 -2.76 -2.89 14.33
CA ARG A 55 -3.13 -4.25 13.86
C ARG A 55 -4.07 -4.23 12.66
N THR A 56 -3.81 -3.34 11.69
CA THR A 56 -4.53 -3.23 10.42
C THR A 56 -3.66 -3.70 9.26
N THR A 57 -4.30 -4.05 8.15
CA THR A 57 -3.61 -4.34 6.87
C THR A 57 -3.56 -3.12 5.94
N SER A 58 -4.29 -2.05 6.25
CA SER A 58 -4.29 -0.81 5.49
C SER A 58 -3.05 0.01 5.82
N THR A 59 -2.25 0.35 4.80
CA THR A 59 -1.05 1.17 4.95
C THR A 59 -1.38 2.56 5.50
N VAL A 60 -2.41 3.22 4.98
CA VAL A 60 -2.79 4.58 5.38
C VAL A 60 -3.32 4.58 6.82
N GLU A 61 -4.22 3.65 7.16
CA GLU A 61 -4.74 3.54 8.54
C GLU A 61 -3.62 3.25 9.54
N ALA A 62 -2.63 2.43 9.18
CA ALA A 62 -1.50 2.16 10.06
C ALA A 62 -0.60 3.39 10.25
N LEU A 63 -0.43 4.23 9.23
CA LEU A 63 0.28 5.51 9.36
C LEU A 63 -0.50 6.47 10.28
N ASP A 64 -1.82 6.56 10.13
CA ASP A 64 -2.67 7.40 10.99
C ASP A 64 -2.65 6.92 12.44
N ALA A 65 -2.74 5.60 12.65
CA ALA A 65 -2.62 4.99 13.98
C ALA A 65 -1.24 5.24 14.60
N ALA A 66 -0.16 5.24 13.80
CA ALA A 66 1.18 5.56 14.29
C ALA A 66 1.28 7.02 14.75
N VAL A 67 0.67 7.97 14.04
CA VAL A 67 0.58 9.36 14.49
C VAL A 67 -0.23 9.48 15.77
N GLY A 68 -1.41 8.84 15.84
CA GLY A 68 -2.25 8.83 17.04
C GLY A 68 -1.57 8.24 18.28
N ALA A 69 -0.62 7.32 18.07
CA ALA A 69 0.22 6.73 19.11
C ALA A 69 1.49 7.55 19.44
N GLY A 70 1.78 8.63 18.72
CA GLY A 70 3.01 9.42 18.87
C GLY A 70 4.28 8.73 18.37
N LEU A 71 4.13 7.72 17.49
CA LEU A 71 5.24 6.93 16.93
C LEU A 71 5.74 7.48 15.58
N LEU A 72 4.98 8.39 14.98
CA LEU A 72 5.27 9.03 13.71
C LEU A 72 4.82 10.50 13.77
N ASP A 73 5.63 11.40 13.24
CA ASP A 73 5.25 12.82 13.13
C ASP A 73 4.16 12.99 12.06
N GLN A 74 3.23 13.92 12.27
CA GLN A 74 2.15 14.20 11.32
C GLN A 74 2.68 14.61 9.94
N GLU A 75 3.78 15.37 9.89
CA GLU A 75 4.41 15.80 8.63
C GLU A 75 4.94 14.61 7.83
N ASP A 76 5.52 13.62 8.52
CA ASP A 76 6.04 12.41 7.91
C ASP A 76 4.92 11.52 7.39
N GLN A 77 3.84 11.38 8.16
CA GLN A 77 2.64 10.68 7.72
C GLN A 77 2.12 11.26 6.41
N VAL A 78 1.99 12.60 6.31
CA VAL A 78 1.47 13.26 5.10
C VAL A 78 2.36 12.97 3.90
N VAL A 79 3.69 13.01 4.08
CA VAL A 79 4.65 12.71 3.03
C VAL A 79 4.56 11.25 2.56
N LEU A 80 4.48 10.30 3.48
CA LEU A 80 4.39 8.87 3.18
C LEU A 80 3.05 8.51 2.53
N ALA A 81 1.94 9.02 3.06
CA ALA A 81 0.60 8.83 2.51
C ALA A 81 0.51 9.38 1.09
N ARG A 82 1.03 10.59 0.84
CA ARG A 82 1.06 11.17 -0.51
C ARG A 82 1.83 10.30 -1.51
N ALA A 83 2.97 9.74 -1.10
CA ALA A 83 3.74 8.83 -1.97
C ALA A 83 2.98 7.54 -2.25
N TRP A 84 2.36 6.94 -1.23
CA TRP A 84 1.52 5.75 -1.36
C TRP A 84 0.36 5.97 -2.34
N GLU A 85 -0.39 7.07 -2.16
CA GLU A 85 -1.54 7.40 -2.98
C GLU A 85 -1.14 7.75 -4.41
N THR A 86 -0.12 8.59 -4.60
CA THR A 86 0.33 9.01 -5.93
C THR A 86 0.82 7.80 -6.74
N ALA A 87 1.62 6.91 -6.11
CA ALA A 87 2.08 5.70 -6.78
C ALA A 87 0.94 4.74 -7.12
N SER A 88 -0.03 4.58 -6.21
CA SER A 88 -1.20 3.73 -6.44
C SER A 88 -2.05 4.26 -7.60
N GLN A 89 -2.37 5.56 -7.59
CA GLN A 89 -3.11 6.23 -8.67
C GLN A 89 -2.39 6.13 -10.02
N LEU A 90 -1.07 6.30 -10.06
CA LEU A 90 -0.29 6.15 -11.29
C LEU A 90 -0.33 4.72 -11.84
N ARG A 91 -0.29 3.70 -10.96
CA ARG A 91 -0.41 2.30 -11.38
C ARG A 91 -1.81 2.00 -11.91
N ASP A 92 -2.84 2.45 -11.21
CA ASP A 92 -4.23 2.25 -11.60
C ASP A 92 -4.56 2.99 -12.92
N ALA A 93 -4.08 4.23 -13.07
CA ALA A 93 -4.18 4.99 -14.30
C ALA A 93 -3.47 4.30 -15.46
N GLY A 94 -2.31 3.69 -15.21
CA GLY A 94 -1.59 2.91 -16.20
C GLY A 94 -2.37 1.68 -16.67
N VAL A 95 -3.02 0.96 -15.75
CA VAL A 95 -3.92 -0.17 -16.09
C VAL A 95 -5.08 0.32 -16.94
N MET A 96 -5.75 1.40 -16.53
CA MET A 96 -6.90 1.95 -17.25
C MET A 96 -6.54 2.48 -18.64
N TRP A 97 -5.39 3.14 -18.80
CA TRP A 97 -4.95 3.71 -20.08
C TRP A 97 -4.35 2.66 -21.03
N ARG A 98 -3.49 1.77 -20.51
CA ARG A 98 -2.74 0.81 -21.35
C ARG A 98 -3.36 -0.58 -21.41
N GLY A 99 -4.37 -0.87 -20.59
CA GLY A 99 -4.95 -2.20 -20.45
C GLY A 99 -4.03 -3.23 -19.78
N ARG A 100 -2.93 -2.78 -19.16
CA ARG A 100 -1.95 -3.64 -18.48
C ARG A 100 -1.27 -2.93 -17.30
N PRO A 101 -0.81 -3.67 -16.28
CA PRO A 101 -0.04 -3.08 -15.19
C PRO A 101 1.17 -2.30 -15.68
N VAL A 102 1.47 -1.20 -14.99
CA VAL A 102 2.70 -0.43 -15.15
C VAL A 102 3.45 -0.40 -13.84
N ASP A 103 4.78 -0.48 -13.92
CA ASP A 103 5.66 -0.46 -12.75
C ASP A 103 6.45 0.85 -12.63
N SER A 104 6.40 1.72 -13.65
CA SER A 104 7.14 2.98 -13.70
C SER A 104 6.30 4.07 -14.35
N VAL A 105 6.59 5.33 -13.99
CA VAL A 105 6.01 6.50 -14.66
C VAL A 105 6.37 6.47 -16.15
N PRO A 106 5.41 6.69 -17.07
CA PRO A 106 5.67 6.65 -18.50
C PRO A 106 6.65 7.75 -18.95
N SER A 107 7.62 7.38 -19.79
CA SER A 107 8.50 8.34 -20.48
C SER A 107 7.87 8.89 -21.77
N ALA A 108 6.99 8.12 -22.41
CA ALA A 108 6.30 8.55 -23.62
C ALA A 108 5.17 9.54 -23.29
N LEU A 109 5.21 10.73 -23.88
CA LEU A 109 4.26 11.81 -23.61
C LEU A 109 2.81 11.40 -23.86
N ARG A 110 2.55 10.61 -24.92
CA ARG A 110 1.20 10.08 -25.21
C ARG A 110 0.62 9.30 -24.04
N ASP A 111 1.44 8.48 -23.40
CA ASP A 111 0.99 7.66 -22.29
C ASP A 111 0.91 8.44 -20.99
N ALA A 112 1.82 9.38 -20.78
CA ALA A 112 1.75 10.30 -19.66
C ALA A 112 0.49 11.17 -19.71
N GLU A 113 0.13 11.69 -20.90
CA GLU A 113 -1.10 12.46 -21.12
C GLU A 113 -2.35 11.61 -20.87
N GLY A 114 -2.40 10.40 -21.43
CA GLY A 114 -3.53 9.49 -21.21
C GLY A 114 -3.73 9.15 -19.73
N MET A 115 -2.64 8.82 -19.02
CA MET A 115 -2.70 8.55 -17.58
C MET A 115 -3.10 9.80 -16.77
N SER A 116 -2.59 10.97 -17.12
CA SER A 116 -2.96 12.25 -16.48
C SER A 116 -4.47 12.51 -16.58
N ARG A 117 -5.06 12.26 -17.75
CA ARG A 117 -6.51 12.39 -17.97
C ARG A 117 -7.32 11.37 -17.19
N VAL A 118 -6.85 10.13 -17.07
CA VAL A 118 -7.49 9.11 -16.23
C VAL A 118 -7.49 9.52 -14.76
N MET A 119 -6.43 10.19 -14.30
CA MET A 119 -6.35 10.77 -12.96
C MET A 119 -7.21 12.04 -12.79
N GLY A 120 -8.05 12.39 -13.77
CA GLY A 120 -8.98 13.51 -13.70
C GLY A 120 -8.34 14.88 -13.94
N ARG A 121 -7.10 14.95 -14.42
CA ARG A 121 -6.42 16.23 -14.70
C ARG A 121 -6.88 16.83 -16.03
N PRO A 122 -6.81 18.17 -16.17
CA PRO A 122 -7.06 18.82 -17.46
C PRO A 122 -6.08 18.33 -18.55
N PRO A 123 -6.40 18.55 -19.83
CA PRO A 123 -5.48 18.27 -20.93
C PRO A 123 -4.18 19.08 -20.82
N GLY A 124 -3.06 18.48 -21.24
CA GLY A 124 -1.74 19.13 -21.29
C GLY A 124 -0.86 18.91 -20.06
N HIS A 125 -1.37 18.24 -19.02
CA HIS A 125 -0.65 18.00 -17.77
C HIS A 125 0.17 16.70 -17.75
N GLY A 126 0.19 15.91 -18.84
CA GLY A 126 0.93 14.65 -18.89
C GLY A 126 2.43 14.80 -18.61
N SER A 127 3.04 15.89 -19.09
CA SER A 127 4.48 16.15 -18.91
C SER A 127 4.89 16.36 -17.44
N GLU A 128 3.95 16.71 -16.57
CA GLU A 128 4.21 17.01 -15.16
C GLU A 128 4.32 15.75 -14.29
N LEU A 129 3.72 14.63 -14.71
CA LEU A 129 3.62 13.42 -13.89
C LEU A 129 4.99 12.90 -13.44
N ALA A 130 5.98 12.91 -14.34
CA ALA A 130 7.32 12.45 -14.02
C ALA A 130 8.00 13.31 -12.97
N GLU A 131 7.86 14.63 -13.06
CA GLU A 131 8.48 15.54 -12.11
C GLU A 131 7.77 15.53 -10.76
N GLU A 132 6.44 15.47 -10.76
CA GLU A 132 5.66 15.33 -9.54
C GLU A 132 6.00 14.03 -8.81
N TRP A 133 6.04 12.90 -9.53
CA TRP A 133 6.43 11.63 -8.92
C TRP A 133 7.84 11.70 -8.32
N ARG A 134 8.83 12.21 -9.08
CA ARG A 134 10.20 12.35 -8.57
C ARG A 134 10.27 13.22 -7.31
N ARG A 135 9.48 14.29 -7.23
CA ARG A 135 9.44 15.15 -6.04
C ARG A 135 8.84 14.40 -4.84
N THR A 136 7.68 13.79 -5.03
CA THR A 136 6.99 13.02 -3.99
C THR A 136 7.85 11.86 -3.48
N ALA A 137 8.42 11.06 -4.39
CA ALA A 137 9.27 9.93 -4.05
C ALA A 137 10.56 10.35 -3.32
N ARG A 138 11.17 11.49 -3.70
CA ARG A 138 12.34 12.02 -2.98
C ARG A 138 12.03 12.39 -1.54
N HIS A 139 10.89 13.05 -1.28
CA HIS A 139 10.49 13.42 0.08
C HIS A 139 10.18 12.18 0.92
N ALA A 140 9.43 11.22 0.37
CA ALA A 140 9.19 9.96 1.06
C ALA A 140 10.50 9.22 1.36
N ARG A 141 11.46 9.23 0.44
CA ARG A 141 12.76 8.61 0.69
C ARG A 141 13.51 9.25 1.85
N GLN A 142 13.47 10.58 1.98
CA GLN A 142 14.12 11.28 3.11
C GLN A 142 13.52 10.85 4.46
N VAL A 143 12.19 10.78 4.56
CA VAL A 143 11.49 10.29 5.77
C VAL A 143 11.89 8.85 6.05
N VAL A 144 11.84 8.01 5.02
CA VAL A 144 12.17 6.58 5.12
C VAL A 144 13.62 6.39 5.59
N ASP A 145 14.59 7.10 5.02
CA ASP A 145 16.00 6.99 5.41
C ASP A 145 16.20 7.45 6.86
N ARG A 146 15.54 8.53 7.28
CA ARG A 146 15.54 9.02 8.67
C ARG A 146 15.02 7.96 9.65
N LEU A 147 13.83 7.41 9.39
CA LEU A 147 13.20 6.38 10.24
C LEU A 147 13.99 5.07 10.26
N PHE A 148 14.60 4.69 9.12
CA PHE A 148 15.33 3.43 9.01
C PHE A 148 16.78 3.50 9.42
N TYR A 149 17.48 4.64 9.30
CA TYR A 149 18.93 4.71 9.48
C TYR A 149 19.35 5.57 10.67
N GLY A 150 18.49 6.45 11.18
CA GLY A 150 18.65 7.09 12.49
C GLY A 150 19.07 8.56 12.46
N ASP A 151 18.79 9.30 11.39
CA ASP A 151 18.82 10.77 11.44
C ASP A 151 17.55 11.29 12.11
N ALA A 152 17.26 10.84 13.33
CA ALA A 152 15.98 11.09 14.02
C ALA A 152 15.56 12.57 13.97
N PRO A 153 14.28 12.89 13.72
CA PRO A 153 13.81 14.25 13.98
C PRO A 153 13.97 14.52 15.49
N PRO A 154 14.27 15.76 15.91
CA PRO A 154 14.30 16.07 17.32
C PRO A 154 12.94 15.72 17.91
N ALA A 155 12.93 14.87 18.94
CA ALA A 155 11.75 14.62 19.75
C ALA A 155 11.26 15.97 20.29
N HIS A 156 10.21 16.52 19.68
CA HIS A 156 9.57 17.70 20.22
C HIS A 156 8.88 17.28 21.52
N GLY A 157 9.29 17.91 22.62
CA GLY A 157 8.82 17.62 23.97
C GLY A 157 7.32 17.81 24.12
N GLY A 158 6.56 16.77 23.83
CA GLY A 158 5.17 16.60 24.24
C GLY A 158 5.12 15.78 25.51
N ARG A 159 4.93 16.46 26.64
CA ARG A 159 4.60 15.91 27.97
C ARG A 159 3.64 14.73 27.84
N GLY A 160 4.10 13.51 28.11
CA GLY A 160 3.24 12.34 28.22
C GLY A 160 2.18 12.53 29.33
N PRO A 161 0.97 11.98 29.19
CA PRO A 161 0.01 12.00 30.27
C PRO A 161 0.55 11.16 31.42
N ALA A 162 0.62 11.78 32.59
CA ALA A 162 1.04 11.14 33.84
C ALA A 162 0.13 9.95 34.14
N THR A 163 0.71 8.75 34.13
CA THR A 163 0.13 7.56 34.77
C THR A 163 -0.04 7.87 36.26
N THR A 164 -1.26 8.23 36.65
CA THR A 164 -1.66 8.27 38.05
C THR A 164 -2.47 7.02 38.33
N HIS A 165 -1.82 6.06 38.97
CA HIS A 165 -2.46 4.89 39.55
C HIS A 165 -3.41 5.37 40.66
N ARG A 166 -4.72 5.15 40.54
CA ARG A 166 -5.61 5.08 41.71
C ARG A 166 -6.68 4.01 41.54
N ASP A 167 -6.81 3.27 42.63
CA ASP A 167 -7.67 2.13 42.89
C ASP A 167 -9.11 2.58 43.24
N ARG A 168 -10.05 1.67 42.93
CA ARG A 168 -11.43 1.47 43.43
C ARG A 168 -12.55 2.50 43.20
N GLY A 169 -13.66 1.97 42.65
CA GLY A 169 -15.03 2.30 43.07
C GLY A 169 -16.09 2.23 41.97
N LEU A 170 -16.80 1.11 41.82
CA LEU A 170 -18.12 1.08 41.15
C LEU A 170 -19.17 1.74 42.06
N PRO A 171 -20.17 2.47 41.51
CA PRO A 171 -21.46 1.81 41.23
C PRO A 171 -22.29 2.39 40.05
N GLY A 172 -23.27 1.60 39.58
CA GLY A 172 -24.60 2.12 39.16
C GLY A 172 -24.95 2.17 37.66
N ARG A 173 -25.84 1.25 37.24
CA ARG A 173 -26.59 1.12 35.96
C ARG A 173 -27.25 2.45 35.51
N ALA A 174 -27.60 2.75 34.26
CA ALA A 174 -28.24 2.01 33.15
C ALA A 174 -28.00 2.84 31.83
N ALA A 175 -28.34 2.50 30.58
CA ALA A 175 -29.24 1.54 29.97
C ALA A 175 -28.84 1.36 28.48
N GLY A 176 -29.08 0.14 27.95
CA GLY A 176 -29.48 -0.11 26.56
C GLY A 176 -28.44 0.06 25.45
N PHE A 177 -27.89 -1.05 24.96
CA PHE A 177 -28.10 -1.47 23.56
C PHE A 177 -27.93 -3.00 23.47
N SER A 178 -28.83 -3.60 22.70
CA SER A 178 -29.18 -5.02 22.70
C SER A 178 -28.11 -5.91 22.05
N ARG A 179 -27.98 -7.13 22.59
CA ARG A 179 -27.28 -8.28 21.99
C ARG A 179 -27.95 -8.71 20.67
N ALA A 180 -27.11 -9.13 19.72
CA ALA A 180 -27.35 -10.24 18.78
C ALA A 180 -25.96 -10.80 18.43
N ALA A 181 -25.54 -11.92 19.02
CA ALA A 181 -25.77 -13.29 18.58
C ALA A 181 -24.64 -13.79 17.66
N ASP A 182 -23.78 -14.62 18.25
CA ASP A 182 -22.87 -15.54 17.56
C ASP A 182 -23.65 -16.37 16.53
N GLY A 183 -23.21 -16.31 15.28
CA GLY A 183 -23.56 -17.25 14.24
C GLY A 183 -22.30 -17.67 13.48
N PRO A 184 -22.15 -18.95 13.09
CA PRO A 184 -21.01 -19.37 12.28
C PRO A 184 -21.05 -18.66 10.91
N PRO A 185 -19.89 -18.37 10.30
CA PRO A 185 -19.86 -17.69 9.00
C PRO A 185 -20.55 -18.53 7.91
N PRO A 186 -21.18 -17.87 6.90
CA PRO A 186 -21.86 -18.59 5.84
C PRO A 186 -20.89 -19.44 5.01
N SER A 187 -21.30 -20.68 4.73
CA SER A 187 -20.62 -21.62 3.85
C SER A 187 -20.35 -21.00 2.48
N ALA A 188 -19.13 -21.21 1.97
CA ALA A 188 -18.70 -20.86 0.62
C ALA A 188 -19.72 -21.35 -0.42
N ALA A 189 -20.29 -20.41 -1.17
CA ALA A 189 -21.11 -20.71 -2.33
C ALA A 189 -20.27 -21.51 -3.34
N ARG A 190 -20.76 -22.70 -3.68
CA ARG A 190 -20.29 -23.50 -4.81
C ARG A 190 -20.35 -22.65 -6.08
N PHE A 191 -19.20 -22.36 -6.67
CA PHE A 191 -19.13 -21.95 -8.07
C PHE A 191 -19.81 -23.01 -8.96
N PRO A 192 -20.71 -22.63 -9.88
CA PRO A 192 -21.22 -23.58 -10.86
C PRO A 192 -20.08 -24.03 -11.78
N ARG A 193 -19.99 -25.34 -12.03
CA ARG A 193 -19.05 -25.89 -13.01
C ARG A 193 -19.45 -25.44 -14.42
N PRO A 194 -18.48 -25.12 -15.31
CA PRO A 194 -18.79 -24.83 -16.70
C PRO A 194 -19.47 -26.04 -17.35
N THR A 195 -20.60 -25.79 -18.00
CA THR A 195 -21.30 -26.79 -18.82
C THR A 195 -20.41 -27.17 -20.00
N ARG A 196 -20.11 -28.47 -20.13
CA ARG A 196 -19.52 -29.00 -21.36
C ARG A 196 -20.56 -28.86 -22.47
N GLY A 197 -20.27 -28.05 -23.49
CA GLY A 197 -21.01 -28.05 -24.74
C GLY A 197 -21.01 -29.45 -25.40
N PRO A 198 -22.00 -29.75 -26.25
CA PRO A 198 -22.15 -31.07 -26.84
C PRO A 198 -20.91 -31.43 -27.67
N ARG A 199 -20.36 -32.62 -27.38
CA ARG A 199 -19.34 -33.28 -28.19
C ARG A 199 -19.91 -33.50 -29.59
N SER A 200 -19.28 -32.89 -30.60
CA SER A 200 -19.46 -33.30 -31.99
C SER A 200 -19.01 -34.75 -32.14
N GLY A 201 -20.00 -35.65 -32.23
CA GLY A 201 -19.77 -37.05 -32.56
C GLY A 201 -19.21 -37.16 -33.97
N GLY A 202 -18.07 -37.83 -34.09
CA GLY A 202 -17.57 -38.27 -35.37
C GLY A 202 -18.54 -39.23 -36.04
N ARG A 203 -18.69 -39.09 -37.36
CA ARG A 203 -19.02 -40.21 -38.23
C ARG A 203 -17.84 -40.40 -39.16
N ASP A 204 -17.13 -41.48 -38.88
CA ASP A 204 -16.31 -42.22 -39.81
C ASP A 204 -17.26 -42.97 -40.76
N THR A 205 -17.11 -42.75 -42.06
CA THR A 205 -17.47 -43.72 -43.09
C THR A 205 -16.39 -43.70 -44.17
N GLY A 206 -15.50 -44.67 -44.12
CA GLY A 206 -14.55 -44.94 -45.19
C GLY A 206 -15.20 -45.45 -46.49
N ARG A 207 -14.55 -45.10 -47.61
CA ARG A 207 -14.45 -45.76 -48.94
C ARG A 207 -13.89 -44.72 -49.90
N GLY A 208 -12.87 -44.95 -50.74
CA GLY A 208 -12.06 -46.12 -51.02
C GLY A 208 -11.07 -45.79 -52.15
N ARG A 209 -9.99 -46.57 -52.18
CA ARG A 209 -9.10 -46.95 -53.29
C ARG A 209 -9.32 -46.27 -54.66
N SER A 210 -8.32 -45.55 -55.17
CA SER A 210 -7.30 -45.99 -56.14
C SER A 210 -6.47 -44.80 -56.59
#